data_AF-A0A7G9G291-F1
#
_entry.id   AF-A0A7G9G291-F1
#
_cell.length_a   1.000
_cell.length_b   1.000
_cell.length_c   1.000
_cell.angle_alpha   90.00
_cell.angle_beta   90.00
_cell.angle_gamma   90.00
#
_symmetry.space_group_name_H-M   'P 1'
#
loop_
_entity.id
_entity.type
_entity.pdbx_description
1 polymer ?
#
loop_
_entity_poly.entity_id
_entity_poly.type
_entity_poly.pdbx_seq_one_letter_code
_entity_poly.pdbx_strand_id
1 'polypeptide(L)'
;MKRIKLTVAYDGTNYCGWQYQPNGVTIEEVLNKALSELTGEDIHVIGASRTDSGVHALGNIAVFDTETKIPSEKICYAVNQRLPEDIAVQSSEEVDAFYHPRKCSSLKTYEYQILNRRFPNPVRRLDSYFVHWPLDVEKMQEAAACLVGEHDFSSFCSSGSQAEDTIRKIYEASVTKDGDRITVRLTGNGFLYNMVRIIVGTLMEVGRGAYPPGHMEEILNARDRRMAGVKAPAMGLTLIDIRPAGKPEPLLRNTNRWIDYSLYQAELEEKKRVYMVIHSCREEERTRMIVRTAKQVFRDGAEELWVREENGHDGEEAAGPYHLRPAASGDLQGWKIIQKTDKSY
;
A
#
# COMPACT_ATOMS: atom_id res chain seq x y z
N MET A 1 8.49 24.75 -15.82
CA MET A 1 7.76 24.03 -14.76
C MET A 1 8.62 22.91 -14.20
N LYS A 2 8.82 22.88 -12.88
CA LYS A 2 9.51 21.81 -12.17
C LYS A 2 8.49 20.99 -11.39
N ARG A 3 8.71 19.67 -11.29
CA ARG A 3 7.98 18.82 -10.35
C ARG A 3 8.82 18.58 -9.12
N ILE A 4 8.30 18.96 -7.97
CA ILE A 4 8.99 18.85 -6.68
C ILE A 4 8.34 17.75 -5.87
N LYS A 5 9.15 16.79 -5.39
CA LYS A 5 8.75 15.78 -4.41
C LYS A 5 9.09 16.27 -3.01
N LEU A 6 8.14 16.13 -2.10
CA LEU A 6 8.27 16.41 -0.68
C LEU A 6 8.18 15.10 0.11
N THR A 7 9.03 14.96 1.12
CA THR A 7 8.83 14.01 2.21
C THR A 7 8.25 14.75 3.40
N VAL A 8 7.08 14.34 3.89
CA VAL A 8 6.30 15.07 4.89
C VAL A 8 6.04 14.19 6.12
N ALA A 9 6.36 14.73 7.28
CA ALA A 9 5.99 14.19 8.58
C ALA A 9 4.86 15.05 9.19
N TYR A 10 3.95 14.44 9.93
CA TYR A 10 2.88 15.14 10.64
C TYR A 10 2.32 14.34 11.80
N ASP A 11 1.89 15.06 12.83
CA ASP A 11 0.96 14.56 13.85
C ASP A 11 -0.48 14.72 13.33
N GLY A 12 -1.13 13.60 13.01
CA GLY A 12 -2.48 13.60 12.44
C GLY A 12 -3.62 13.91 13.41
N THR A 13 -3.34 14.12 14.71
CA THR A 13 -4.35 14.25 15.78
C THR A 13 -5.41 15.31 15.47
N ASN A 14 -4.99 16.47 14.99
CA ASN A 14 -5.87 17.63 14.77
C ASN A 14 -6.49 17.69 13.35
N TYR A 15 -6.29 16.64 12.55
CA TYR A 15 -6.59 16.66 11.13
C TYR A 15 -7.63 15.60 10.72
N CYS A 16 -8.46 15.96 9.75
CA CYS A 16 -9.44 15.07 9.10
C CYS A 16 -8.80 14.13 8.06
N GLY A 17 -7.54 13.76 8.30
CA GLY A 17 -6.72 12.89 7.45
C GLY A 17 -5.93 13.69 6.41
N TRP A 18 -5.36 12.95 5.46
CA TRP A 18 -4.54 13.56 4.41
C TRP A 18 -5.36 14.39 3.44
N GLN A 19 -6.38 13.77 2.84
CA GLN A 19 -7.03 14.31 1.64
C GLN A 19 -8.03 15.41 1.97
N TYR A 20 -8.01 16.49 1.19
CA TYR A 20 -8.97 17.59 1.29
C TYR A 20 -10.41 17.11 1.34
N GLN A 21 -11.15 17.59 2.35
CA GLN A 21 -12.56 17.32 2.55
C GLN A 21 -13.23 18.57 3.14
N PRO A 22 -14.52 18.83 2.81
CA PRO A 22 -15.22 20.03 3.28
C PRO A 22 -15.56 20.01 4.79
N ASN A 23 -15.28 18.91 5.49
CA ASN A 23 -15.73 18.66 6.86
C ASN A 23 -14.68 19.00 7.94
N GLY A 24 -13.48 19.43 7.57
CA GLY A 24 -12.45 19.84 8.52
C GLY A 24 -11.08 20.04 7.87
N VAL A 25 -10.11 20.46 8.69
CA VAL A 25 -8.75 20.79 8.22
C VAL A 25 -7.99 19.51 7.88
N THR A 26 -7.29 19.50 6.76
CA THR A 26 -6.55 18.33 6.25
C THR A 26 -5.09 18.65 5.99
N ILE A 27 -4.24 17.62 5.94
CA ILE A 27 -2.81 17.83 5.66
C ILE A 27 -2.61 18.43 4.25
N GLU A 28 -3.37 17.96 3.26
CA GLU A 28 -3.34 18.49 1.89
C GLU A 28 -3.69 19.99 1.85
N GLU A 29 -4.73 20.42 2.56
CA GLU A 29 -5.13 21.82 2.62
C GLU A 29 -4.03 22.72 3.20
N VAL A 30 -3.42 22.30 4.33
CA VAL A 30 -2.37 23.09 4.98
C VAL A 30 -1.13 23.17 4.10
N LEU A 31 -0.74 22.07 3.45
CA LEU A 31 0.38 22.06 2.52
C LEU A 31 0.11 22.96 1.30
N ASN A 32 -1.07 22.85 0.68
CA ASN A 32 -1.45 23.68 -0.47
C ASN A 32 -1.36 25.17 -0.12
N LYS A 33 -1.92 25.56 1.03
CA LYS A 33 -1.87 26.94 1.51
C LYS A 33 -0.43 27.42 1.74
N ALA A 34 0.37 26.67 2.50
CA ALA A 34 1.73 27.06 2.83
C ALA A 34 2.65 27.14 1.61
N LEU A 35 2.48 26.22 0.64
CA LEU A 35 3.21 26.24 -0.62
C LEU A 35 2.78 27.41 -1.50
N SER A 36 1.48 27.67 -1.62
CA SER A 36 0.96 28.79 -2.41
C SER A 36 1.43 30.14 -1.86
N GLU A 37 1.44 30.30 -0.53
CA GLU A 37 1.99 31.49 0.13
C GLU A 37 3.50 31.64 -0.04
N LEU A 38 4.24 30.52 -0.17
CA LEU A 38 5.68 30.53 -0.39
C LEU A 38 6.03 30.91 -1.84
N THR A 39 5.32 30.35 -2.81
CA THR A 39 5.65 30.50 -4.24
C THR A 39 4.94 31.69 -4.90
N GLY A 40 3.80 32.12 -4.36
CA GLY A 40 2.91 33.08 -5.00
C GLY A 40 2.10 32.47 -6.16
N GLU A 41 2.02 31.13 -6.23
CA GLU A 41 1.30 30.35 -7.24
C GLU A 41 0.12 29.61 -6.59
N ASP A 42 -0.89 29.21 -7.35
CA ASP A 42 -1.95 28.31 -6.85
C ASP A 42 -1.45 26.86 -6.86
N ILE A 43 -0.98 26.37 -5.71
CA ILE A 43 -0.35 25.06 -5.58
C ILE A 43 -1.33 24.00 -5.06
N HIS A 44 -1.42 22.89 -5.79
CA HIS A 44 -2.15 21.69 -5.39
C HIS A 44 -1.20 20.49 -5.33
N VAL A 45 -1.05 19.89 -4.14
CA VAL A 45 -0.21 18.71 -3.96
C VAL A 45 -0.93 17.42 -4.31
N ILE A 46 -0.17 16.45 -4.84
CA ILE A 46 -0.62 15.08 -5.07
C ILE A 46 0.07 14.16 -4.07
N GLY A 47 -0.69 13.61 -3.12
CA GLY A 47 -0.19 12.68 -2.11
C GLY A 47 0.00 11.24 -2.60
N ALA A 48 1.03 10.56 -2.09
CA ALA A 48 1.34 9.15 -2.34
C ALA A 48 0.46 8.19 -1.54
N SER A 49 0.13 8.58 -0.31
CA SER A 49 -0.73 7.81 0.57
C SER A 49 -1.75 8.72 1.24
N ARG A 50 -2.99 8.23 1.26
CA ARG A 50 -4.05 8.82 2.08
C ARG A 50 -3.97 8.17 3.45
N THR A 51 -3.83 8.98 4.49
CA THR A 51 -3.97 8.56 5.89
C THR A 51 -5.34 8.96 6.40
N ASP A 52 -5.91 8.14 7.28
CA ASP A 52 -7.20 8.43 7.92
C ASP A 52 -7.05 9.59 8.92
N SER A 53 -8.18 10.19 9.33
CA SER A 53 -8.18 11.16 10.43
C SER A 53 -7.55 10.57 11.70
N GLY A 54 -6.66 11.35 12.32
CA GLY A 54 -5.91 10.95 13.52
C GLY A 54 -4.71 10.04 13.27
N VAL A 55 -4.37 9.69 12.02
CA VAL A 55 -3.19 8.86 11.70
C VAL A 55 -1.98 9.75 11.42
N HIS A 56 -0.82 9.41 12.00
CA HIS A 56 0.42 10.18 11.84
C HIS A 56 1.23 9.71 10.62
N ALA A 57 2.23 10.50 10.25
CA ALA A 57 3.27 10.05 9.32
C ALA A 57 4.63 10.63 9.69
N LEU A 58 5.69 9.89 9.38
CA LEU A 58 7.08 10.35 9.43
C LEU A 58 7.67 10.52 8.02
N GLY A 59 7.07 9.89 7.01
CA GLY A 59 7.60 9.88 5.65
C GLY A 59 6.53 9.71 4.58
N ASN A 60 5.43 10.46 4.67
CA ASN A 60 4.50 10.53 3.54
C ASN A 60 5.13 11.29 2.38
N ILE A 61 4.73 10.97 1.14
CA ILE A 61 5.25 11.64 -0.04
C ILE A 61 4.13 12.50 -0.65
N ALA A 62 4.49 13.71 -1.07
CA ALA A 62 3.66 14.57 -1.90
C ALA A 62 4.45 15.11 -3.07
N VAL A 63 3.78 15.44 -4.17
CA VAL A 63 4.40 16.14 -5.29
C VAL A 63 3.58 17.35 -5.70
N PHE A 64 4.23 18.39 -6.19
CA PHE A 64 3.56 19.54 -6.79
C PHE A 64 4.40 20.13 -7.91
N ASP A 65 3.75 20.90 -8.78
CA ASP A 65 4.39 21.58 -9.90
C ASP A 65 4.52 23.07 -9.60
N THR A 66 5.64 23.70 -9.99
CA THR A 66 5.91 25.13 -9.72
C THR A 66 6.88 25.72 -10.74
N GLU A 67 6.79 27.04 -10.96
CA GLU A 67 7.78 27.84 -11.70
C GLU A 67 8.75 28.61 -10.80
N THR A 68 8.73 28.34 -9.49
CA THR A 68 9.57 29.03 -8.52
C THR A 68 11.07 28.91 -8.85
N LYS A 69 11.80 29.99 -8.54
CA LYS A 69 13.27 30.04 -8.65
C LYS A 69 13.97 29.49 -7.41
N ILE A 70 13.23 29.14 -6.36
CA ILE A 70 13.80 28.53 -5.15
C ILE A 70 14.43 27.18 -5.56
N PRO A 71 15.70 26.92 -5.22
CA PRO A 71 16.31 25.61 -5.44
C PRO A 71 15.49 24.50 -4.77
N SER A 72 15.31 23.36 -5.45
CA SER A 72 14.37 22.31 -5.04
C SER A 72 14.68 21.76 -3.65
N GLU A 73 15.95 21.61 -3.31
CA GLU A 73 16.45 21.17 -2.00
C GLU A 73 16.25 22.21 -0.88
N LYS A 74 15.95 23.47 -1.23
CA LYS A 74 15.73 24.56 -0.27
C LYS A 74 14.26 24.81 0.05
N ILE A 75 13.34 24.23 -0.71
CA ILE A 75 11.91 24.41 -0.52
C ILE A 75 11.47 23.93 0.87
N CYS A 76 11.99 22.77 1.34
CA CYS A 76 11.66 22.25 2.67
C CYS A 76 11.95 23.24 3.80
N TYR A 77 13.11 23.91 3.78
CA TYR A 77 13.46 24.91 4.80
C TYR A 77 12.52 26.12 4.75
N ALA A 78 12.15 26.58 3.55
CA ALA A 78 11.34 27.78 3.38
C ALA A 78 9.85 27.55 3.71
N VAL A 79 9.31 26.38 3.35
CA VAL A 79 7.90 26.05 3.63
C VAL A 79 7.68 25.73 5.11
N ASN A 80 8.66 25.10 5.78
CA ASN A 80 8.56 24.80 7.22
C ASN A 80 8.42 26.06 8.10
N GLN A 81 8.85 27.24 7.63
CA GLN A 81 8.62 28.50 8.35
C GLN A 81 7.17 28.97 8.32
N ARG A 82 6.34 28.38 7.46
CA ARG A 82 4.90 28.71 7.28
C ARG A 82 3.98 27.61 7.78
N LEU A 83 4.52 26.41 8.03
CA LEU A 83 3.75 25.27 8.50
C LEU A 83 3.55 25.34 10.02
N PRO A 84 2.44 24.78 10.54
CA PRO A 84 2.25 24.60 11.98
C PRO A 84 3.26 23.59 12.54
N GLU A 85 3.45 23.59 13.86
CA GLU A 85 4.42 22.72 14.54
C GLU A 85 4.15 21.22 14.38
N ASP A 86 2.92 20.84 14.03
CA ASP A 86 2.49 19.46 13.83
C ASP A 86 2.59 18.97 12.38
N ILE A 87 3.15 19.77 11.44
CA ILE A 87 3.48 19.36 10.07
C ILE A 87 4.88 19.85 9.70
N ALA A 88 5.74 18.96 9.22
CA ALA A 88 7.08 19.30 8.80
C ALA A 88 7.50 18.57 7.52
N VAL A 89 7.97 19.33 6.53
CA VAL A 89 8.63 18.81 5.34
C VAL A 89 10.07 18.43 5.70
N GLN A 90 10.37 17.14 5.65
CA GLN A 90 11.66 16.55 5.99
C GLN A 90 12.70 16.76 4.87
N SER A 91 12.26 16.68 3.62
CA SER A 91 13.11 16.88 2.45
C SER A 91 12.30 17.31 1.24
N SER A 92 12.96 17.97 0.29
CA SER A 92 12.41 18.33 -1.00
C SER A 92 13.43 18.09 -2.11
N GLU A 93 13.00 17.56 -3.24
CA GLU A 93 13.87 17.30 -4.40
C GLU A 93 13.11 17.45 -5.72
N GLU A 94 13.81 17.82 -6.79
CA GLU A 94 13.25 17.84 -8.13
C GLU A 94 13.20 16.41 -8.68
N VAL A 95 12.06 16.02 -9.25
CA VAL A 95 11.84 14.70 -9.85
C VAL A 95 11.40 14.85 -11.30
N ASP A 96 11.38 13.72 -12.02
CA ASP A 96 10.87 13.67 -13.39
C ASP A 96 9.48 14.32 -13.51
N ALA A 97 9.26 15.12 -14.56
CA ALA A 97 8.02 15.87 -14.77
C ALA A 97 6.77 14.97 -14.88
N PHE A 98 6.94 13.69 -15.20
CA PHE A 98 5.86 12.70 -15.29
C PHE A 98 5.76 11.80 -14.05
N TYR A 99 6.65 11.97 -13.06
CA TYR A 99 6.60 11.20 -11.83
C TYR A 99 5.25 11.42 -11.12
N HIS A 100 4.57 10.32 -10.79
CA HIS A 100 3.30 10.35 -10.09
C HIS A 100 3.33 9.36 -8.92
N PRO A 101 3.27 9.83 -7.66
CA PRO A 101 3.60 9.00 -6.50
C PRO A 101 2.66 7.80 -6.27
N ARG A 102 1.43 7.86 -6.79
CA ARG A 102 0.46 6.74 -6.73
C ARG A 102 0.53 5.76 -7.92
N LYS A 103 1.25 6.10 -9.00
CA LYS A 103 1.36 5.27 -10.21
C LYS A 103 2.68 4.51 -10.27
N CYS A 104 3.63 4.82 -9.40
CA CYS A 104 4.87 4.09 -9.25
C CYS A 104 4.71 2.89 -8.31
N SER A 105 5.48 1.83 -8.57
CA SER A 105 5.60 0.71 -7.64
C SER A 105 6.32 1.19 -6.37
N SER A 106 5.65 1.05 -5.23
CA SER A 106 6.17 1.53 -3.94
C SER A 106 5.83 0.57 -2.81
N LEU A 107 6.70 0.52 -1.82
CA LEU A 107 6.48 -0.15 -0.56
C LEU A 107 6.13 0.91 0.48
N LYS A 108 5.13 0.62 1.30
CA LYS A 108 4.71 1.47 2.41
C LYS A 108 4.94 0.70 3.69
N THR A 109 5.56 1.34 4.67
CA THR A 109 5.75 0.78 6.00
C THR A 109 4.87 1.53 7.00
N TYR A 110 4.02 0.79 7.70
CA TYR A 110 3.25 1.32 8.81
C TYR A 110 3.72 0.69 10.12
N GLU A 111 3.72 1.48 11.17
CA GLU A 111 3.86 0.99 12.53
C GLU A 111 2.66 1.38 13.36
N TYR A 112 2.22 0.43 14.18
CA TYR A 112 1.22 0.67 15.20
C TYR A 112 1.83 0.47 16.58
N GLN A 113 1.71 1.47 17.44
CA GLN A 113 2.23 1.48 18.79
C GLN A 113 1.12 1.18 19.80
N ILE A 114 1.31 0.13 20.59
CA ILE A 114 0.42 -0.25 21.69
C ILE A 114 1.19 -0.05 23.00
N LEU A 115 0.64 0.76 23.90
CA LEU A 115 1.13 0.92 25.27
C LEU A 115 0.42 -0.10 26.17
N ASN A 116 1.07 -1.23 26.41
CA ASN A 116 0.52 -2.36 27.15
C ASN A 116 1.02 -2.41 28.60
N ARG A 117 0.26 -1.78 29.52
CA ARG A 117 0.59 -1.64 30.95
C ARG A 117 -0.64 -1.35 31.79
N ARG A 118 -0.55 -1.39 33.12
CA ARG A 118 -1.70 -1.20 34.02
C ARG A 118 -2.38 0.18 33.96
N PHE A 119 -1.60 1.25 33.76
CA PHE A 119 -2.09 2.64 33.81
C PHE A 119 -1.62 3.42 32.59
N PRO A 120 -2.44 4.37 32.08
CA PRO A 120 -2.06 5.16 30.91
C PRO A 120 -0.85 6.04 31.19
N ASN A 121 -0.11 6.40 30.14
CA ASN A 121 0.95 7.38 30.20
C ASN A 121 0.52 8.67 29.44
N PRO A 122 0.30 9.80 30.14
CA PRO A 122 -0.17 11.04 29.51
C PRO A 122 0.73 11.58 28.40
N VAL A 123 2.05 11.30 28.44
CA VAL A 123 2.99 11.77 27.41
C VAL A 123 3.00 10.88 26.16
N ARG A 124 2.31 9.73 26.19
CA ARG A 124 2.19 8.78 25.08
C ARG A 124 0.77 8.71 24.49
N ARG A 125 -0.10 9.63 24.90
CA ARG A 125 -1.52 9.61 24.55
C ARG A 125 -1.80 9.86 23.06
N LEU A 126 -0.84 10.45 22.35
CA LEU A 126 -0.96 10.81 20.93
C LEU A 126 -0.16 9.89 20.02
N ASP A 127 0.81 9.12 20.53
CA ASP A 127 1.69 8.28 19.70
C ASP A 127 1.46 6.78 19.93
N SER A 128 0.51 6.39 20.78
CA SER A 128 0.23 5.00 21.12
C SER A 128 -1.21 4.78 21.58
N TYR A 129 -1.69 3.55 21.42
CA TYR A 129 -2.96 3.11 21.99
C TYR A 129 -2.75 2.36 23.31
N PHE A 130 -3.37 2.87 24.37
CA PHE A 130 -3.30 2.27 25.70
C PHE A 130 -4.17 1.01 25.81
N VAL A 131 -3.57 -0.08 26.29
CA VAL A 131 -4.24 -1.35 26.56
C VAL A 131 -3.85 -1.85 27.95
N HIS A 132 -4.84 -1.96 28.84
CA HIS A 132 -4.57 -2.25 30.25
C HIS A 132 -4.34 -3.75 30.57
N TRP A 133 -4.88 -4.64 29.74
CA TRP A 133 -4.82 -6.09 29.94
C TRP A 133 -3.58 -6.65 29.25
N PRO A 134 -2.90 -7.66 29.82
CA PRO A 134 -1.72 -8.23 29.20
C PRO A 134 -2.07 -8.82 27.82
N LEU A 135 -1.17 -8.62 26.85
CA LEU A 135 -1.24 -9.23 25.53
C LEU A 135 -0.13 -10.28 25.37
N ASP A 136 -0.52 -11.45 24.88
CA ASP A 136 0.34 -12.56 24.50
C ASP A 136 0.99 -12.27 23.14
N VAL A 137 2.22 -11.78 23.18
CA VAL A 137 2.96 -11.31 21.99
C VAL A 137 3.33 -12.47 21.07
N GLU A 138 3.63 -13.65 21.63
CA GLU A 138 4.01 -14.82 20.84
C GLU A 138 2.84 -15.26 19.94
N LYS A 139 1.62 -15.29 20.50
CA LYS A 139 0.41 -15.55 19.69
C LYS A 139 0.14 -14.48 18.64
N MET A 140 0.40 -13.21 18.96
CA MET A 140 0.28 -12.12 17.99
C MET A 140 1.30 -12.28 16.85
N GLN A 141 2.53 -12.72 17.15
CA GLN A 141 3.55 -12.99 16.15
C GLN A 141 3.15 -14.15 15.23
N GLU A 142 2.66 -15.25 15.81
CA GLU A 142 2.16 -16.41 15.05
C GLU A 142 1.02 -16.01 14.10
N ALA A 143 0.04 -15.24 14.59
CA ALA A 143 -1.05 -14.73 13.76
C ALA A 143 -0.58 -13.73 12.70
N ALA A 144 0.41 -12.88 13.00
CA ALA A 144 0.94 -11.92 12.03
C ALA A 144 1.69 -12.60 10.88
N ALA A 145 2.31 -13.76 11.13
CA ALA A 145 3.11 -14.47 10.13
C ALA A 145 2.26 -14.89 8.91
N CYS A 146 0.98 -15.24 9.10
CA CYS A 146 0.10 -15.66 8.00
C CYS A 146 -0.31 -14.50 7.07
N LEU A 147 -0.09 -13.25 7.49
CA LEU A 147 -0.38 -12.06 6.67
C LEU A 147 0.64 -11.86 5.56
N VAL A 148 1.86 -12.40 5.72
CA VAL A 148 2.94 -12.30 4.73
C VAL A 148 2.55 -13.05 3.46
N GLY A 149 2.88 -12.45 2.32
CA GLY A 149 2.48 -12.96 1.01
C GLY A 149 1.34 -12.15 0.40
N GLU A 150 0.73 -12.73 -0.62
CA GLU A 150 -0.32 -12.09 -1.40
C GLU A 150 -1.69 -12.72 -1.11
N HIS A 151 -2.61 -11.87 -0.64
CA HIS A 151 -3.93 -12.30 -0.18
C HIS A 151 -5.02 -11.31 -0.60
N ASP A 152 -6.26 -11.79 -0.65
CA ASP A 152 -7.43 -10.92 -0.68
C ASP A 152 -7.68 -10.37 0.74
N PHE A 153 -7.44 -9.08 0.93
CA PHE A 153 -7.61 -8.41 2.22
C PHE A 153 -9.00 -7.77 2.39
N SER A 154 -10.01 -8.22 1.64
CA SER A 154 -11.41 -7.74 1.77
C SER A 154 -11.95 -7.83 3.20
N SER A 155 -11.63 -8.89 3.95
CA SER A 155 -11.98 -9.01 5.38
C SER A 155 -11.37 -7.90 6.25
N PHE A 156 -10.30 -7.28 5.78
CA PHE A 156 -9.61 -6.17 6.44
C PHE A 156 -9.91 -4.83 5.76
N CYS A 157 -10.99 -4.73 4.98
CA CYS A 157 -11.35 -3.49 4.30
C CYS A 157 -12.63 -2.92 4.91
N SER A 158 -12.65 -1.62 5.22
CA SER A 158 -13.91 -0.95 5.55
C SER A 158 -14.74 -0.68 4.29
N SER A 159 -16.05 -0.54 4.46
CA SER A 159 -16.93 -0.05 3.41
C SER A 159 -16.52 1.35 2.95
N GLY A 160 -16.85 1.70 1.70
CA GLY A 160 -16.46 2.99 1.10
C GLY A 160 -15.04 3.03 0.52
N SER A 161 -14.35 1.88 0.42
CA SER A 161 -13.08 1.80 -0.29
C SER A 161 -13.24 2.14 -1.77
N GLN A 162 -12.34 2.98 -2.29
CA GLN A 162 -12.23 3.31 -3.72
C GLN A 162 -11.23 2.41 -4.45
N ALA A 163 -10.74 1.34 -3.81
CA ALA A 163 -9.79 0.43 -4.42
C ALA A 163 -10.48 -0.42 -5.50
N GLU A 164 -9.89 -0.48 -6.70
CA GLU A 164 -10.37 -1.34 -7.79
C GLU A 164 -10.24 -2.84 -7.48
N ASP A 165 -9.33 -3.19 -6.56
CA ASP A 165 -9.04 -4.56 -6.14
C ASP A 165 -8.63 -4.58 -4.66
N THR A 166 -9.01 -5.65 -3.96
CA THR A 166 -8.71 -5.92 -2.54
C THR A 166 -7.47 -6.79 -2.34
N ILE A 167 -6.82 -7.26 -3.40
CA ILE A 167 -5.59 -8.05 -3.26
C ILE A 167 -4.40 -7.13 -2.97
N ARG A 168 -3.65 -7.44 -1.91
CA ARG A 168 -2.40 -6.76 -1.55
C ARG A 168 -1.33 -7.79 -1.25
N LYS A 169 -0.07 -7.34 -1.31
CA LYS A 169 1.09 -8.14 -0.88
C LYS A 169 1.71 -7.47 0.33
N ILE A 170 1.78 -8.21 1.43
CA ILE A 170 2.57 -7.86 2.61
C ILE A 170 3.90 -8.59 2.50
N TYR A 171 4.99 -7.83 2.53
CA TYR A 171 6.36 -8.35 2.47
C TYR A 171 6.92 -8.65 3.85
N GLU A 172 6.50 -7.87 4.85
CA GLU A 172 6.94 -8.01 6.23
C GLU A 172 5.77 -7.72 7.16
N ALA A 173 5.56 -8.60 8.14
CA ALA A 173 4.65 -8.40 9.26
C ALA A 173 5.37 -8.85 10.53
N SER A 174 5.60 -7.93 11.45
CA SER A 174 6.27 -8.23 12.72
C SER A 174 5.54 -7.61 13.91
N VAL A 175 5.60 -8.32 15.04
CA VAL A 175 5.12 -7.86 16.32
C VAL A 175 6.26 -7.98 17.30
N THR A 176 6.68 -6.88 17.92
CA THR A 176 7.79 -6.85 18.88
C THR A 176 7.35 -6.17 20.17
N LYS A 177 8.00 -6.52 21.28
CA LYS A 177 7.76 -5.91 22.59
C LYS A 177 9.06 -5.41 23.20
N ASP A 178 9.03 -4.17 23.65
CA ASP A 178 10.12 -3.48 24.35
C ASP A 178 9.54 -2.83 25.60
N GLY A 179 9.78 -3.45 26.77
CA GLY A 179 9.13 -3.09 28.03
C GLY A 179 7.60 -3.12 27.92
N ASP A 180 6.96 -1.97 28.16
CA ASP A 180 5.50 -1.80 28.08
C ASP A 180 5.00 -1.53 26.64
N ARG A 181 5.89 -1.37 25.65
CA ARG A 181 5.50 -0.99 24.28
C ARG A 181 5.50 -2.20 23.37
N ILE A 182 4.40 -2.42 22.67
CA ILE A 182 4.28 -3.41 21.60
C ILE A 182 4.19 -2.67 20.28
N THR A 183 5.06 -3.00 19.32
CA THR A 183 5.07 -2.44 17.98
C THR A 183 4.58 -3.50 16.99
N VAL A 184 3.54 -3.17 16.23
CA VAL A 184 3.13 -3.95 15.04
C VAL A 184 3.64 -3.22 13.81
N ARG A 185 4.53 -3.83 13.04
CA ARG A 185 5.10 -3.25 11.82
C ARG A 185 4.66 -4.03 10.60
N LEU A 186 4.07 -3.35 9.62
CA LEU A 186 3.61 -3.94 8.36
C LEU A 186 4.23 -3.20 7.17
N THR A 187 4.88 -3.96 6.28
CA THR A 187 5.44 -3.44 5.02
C THR A 187 4.71 -4.10 3.85
N GLY A 188 4.11 -3.31 2.97
CA GLY A 188 3.31 -3.84 1.84
C GLY A 188 3.36 -2.97 0.58
N ASN A 189 2.90 -3.50 -0.56
CA ASN A 189 2.78 -2.73 -1.82
C ASN A 189 1.61 -1.73 -1.82
N GLY A 190 0.81 -1.73 -0.77
CA GLY A 190 -0.35 -0.86 -0.58
C GLY A 190 -1.27 -1.44 0.48
N PHE A 191 -2.13 -0.59 1.03
CA PHE A 191 -3.09 -0.97 2.06
C PHE A 191 -4.47 -0.47 1.68
N LEU A 192 -5.49 -1.27 1.99
CA LEU A 192 -6.89 -0.89 1.78
C LEU A 192 -7.36 0.10 2.86
N TYR A 193 -8.53 0.67 2.65
CA TYR A 193 -9.11 1.62 3.60
C TYR A 193 -9.27 0.97 5.00
N ASN A 194 -8.64 1.60 6.01
CA ASN A 194 -8.53 1.13 7.39
C ASN A 194 -7.79 -0.22 7.61
N MET A 195 -7.15 -0.79 6.59
CA MET A 195 -6.62 -2.16 6.62
C MET A 195 -5.67 -2.44 7.77
N VAL A 196 -4.64 -1.61 7.93
CA VAL A 196 -3.64 -1.79 8.99
C VAL A 196 -4.30 -1.77 10.38
N ARG A 197 -5.25 -0.87 10.59
CA ARG A 197 -5.95 -0.72 11.88
C ARG A 197 -6.88 -1.89 12.17
N ILE A 198 -7.49 -2.49 11.15
CA ILE A 198 -8.32 -3.69 11.32
C ILE A 198 -7.44 -4.89 11.64
N ILE A 199 -6.31 -5.06 10.94
CA ILE A 199 -5.31 -6.09 11.23
C ILE A 199 -4.83 -5.98 12.68
N VAL A 200 -4.40 -4.78 13.10
CA VAL A 200 -3.95 -4.54 14.48
C VAL A 200 -5.06 -4.83 15.48
N GLY A 201 -6.29 -4.42 15.16
CA GLY A 201 -7.49 -4.77 15.92
C GLY A 201 -7.60 -6.26 16.18
N THR A 202 -7.59 -7.06 15.11
CA THR A 202 -7.61 -8.54 15.18
C THR A 202 -6.41 -9.11 15.93
N LEU A 203 -5.20 -8.57 15.75
CA LEU A 203 -4.02 -9.02 16.50
C LEU A 203 -4.18 -8.79 18.00
N MET A 204 -4.78 -7.67 18.43
CA MET A 204 -5.09 -7.44 19.85
C MET A 204 -6.10 -8.46 20.39
N GLU A 205 -7.07 -8.90 19.58
CA GLU A 205 -8.02 -9.97 19.95
C GLU A 205 -7.31 -11.31 20.18
N VAL A 206 -6.37 -11.66 19.29
CA VAL A 206 -5.50 -12.84 19.44
C VAL A 206 -4.64 -12.71 20.70
N GLY A 207 -3.99 -11.56 20.89
CA GLY A 207 -3.13 -11.30 22.03
C GLY A 207 -3.85 -11.37 23.38
N ARG A 208 -5.14 -11.00 23.46
CA ARG A 208 -5.94 -11.17 24.68
C ARG A 208 -6.53 -12.58 24.84
N GLY A 209 -6.29 -13.49 23.89
CA GLY A 209 -6.79 -14.87 23.91
C GLY A 209 -8.25 -15.02 23.48
N ALA A 210 -8.85 -14.00 22.85
CA ALA A 210 -10.22 -14.11 22.34
C ALA A 210 -10.31 -14.90 21.04
N TYR A 211 -9.24 -14.87 20.25
CA TYR A 211 -9.06 -15.70 19.07
C TYR A 211 -7.80 -16.55 19.19
N PRO A 212 -7.80 -17.80 18.69
CA PRO A 212 -6.55 -18.52 18.46
C PRO A 212 -5.76 -17.86 17.31
N PRO A 213 -4.42 -18.03 17.25
CA PRO A 213 -3.60 -17.45 16.17
C PRO A 213 -4.07 -17.82 14.76
N GLY A 214 -4.47 -19.08 14.54
CA GLY A 214 -4.99 -19.57 13.26
C GLY A 214 -6.27 -18.88 12.77
N HIS A 215 -6.99 -18.16 13.65
CA HIS A 215 -8.17 -17.40 13.24
C HIS A 215 -7.84 -16.28 12.25
N MET A 216 -6.60 -15.77 12.25
CA MET A 216 -6.18 -14.77 11.26
C MET A 216 -6.26 -15.33 9.83
N GLU A 217 -5.88 -16.59 9.63
CA GLU A 217 -5.99 -17.27 8.34
C GLU A 217 -7.45 -17.55 7.97
N GLU A 218 -8.29 -17.91 8.94
CA GLU A 218 -9.73 -18.07 8.73
C GLU A 218 -10.37 -16.75 8.24
N ILE A 219 -9.99 -15.62 8.84
CA ILE A 219 -10.47 -14.29 8.42
C ILE A 219 -10.04 -13.97 6.99
N LEU A 220 -8.78 -14.21 6.63
CA LEU A 220 -8.30 -14.01 5.24
C LEU A 220 -9.11 -14.84 4.25
N ASN A 221 -9.36 -16.10 4.57
CA ASN A 221 -10.11 -17.02 3.71
C ASN A 221 -11.60 -16.68 3.63
N ALA A 222 -12.18 -16.12 4.68
CA ALA A 222 -13.62 -15.80 4.73
C ALA A 222 -14.04 -14.66 3.79
N ARG A 223 -13.12 -13.74 3.44
CA ARG A 223 -13.40 -12.54 2.63
C ARG A 223 -14.61 -11.74 3.15
N ASP A 224 -14.80 -11.75 4.46
CA ASP A 224 -15.93 -11.13 5.15
C ASP A 224 -15.42 -10.24 6.28
N ARG A 225 -15.68 -8.94 6.16
CA ARG A 225 -15.28 -7.95 7.17
C ARG A 225 -15.82 -8.27 8.56
N ARG A 226 -16.96 -8.95 8.69
CA ARG A 226 -17.56 -9.29 9.99
C ARG A 226 -16.73 -10.29 10.79
N MET A 227 -15.86 -11.05 10.12
CA MET A 227 -14.97 -12.02 10.77
C MET A 227 -13.78 -11.33 11.43
N ALA A 228 -13.38 -10.15 10.96
CA ALA A 228 -12.23 -9.43 11.50
C ALA A 228 -12.58 -8.62 12.76
N GLY A 229 -11.57 -8.38 13.60
CA GLY A 229 -11.70 -7.59 14.82
C GLY A 229 -12.16 -6.14 14.59
N VAL A 230 -12.43 -5.46 15.70
CA VAL A 230 -12.75 -4.03 15.68
C VAL A 230 -11.53 -3.25 15.23
N LYS A 231 -11.74 -2.23 14.39
CA LYS A 231 -10.67 -1.36 13.92
C LYS A 231 -10.00 -0.65 15.10
N ALA A 232 -8.67 -0.75 15.20
CA ALA A 232 -7.90 -0.06 16.21
C ALA A 232 -7.98 1.48 16.09
N PRO A 233 -7.86 2.25 17.18
CA PRO A 233 -7.82 3.71 17.14
C PRO A 233 -6.73 4.28 16.22
N ALA A 234 -6.91 5.51 15.72
CA ALA A 234 -6.00 6.08 14.73
C ALA A 234 -4.64 6.51 15.31
N MET A 235 -4.65 7.05 16.55
CA MET A 235 -3.48 7.62 17.23
C MET A 235 -2.31 6.65 17.50
N GLY A 236 -2.54 5.34 17.36
CA GLY A 236 -1.46 4.37 17.44
C GLY A 236 -0.72 4.18 16.11
N LEU A 237 -1.32 4.58 14.98
CA LEU A 237 -0.83 4.28 13.64
C LEU A 237 0.01 5.43 13.08
N THR A 238 1.20 5.08 12.58
CA THR A 238 2.10 6.00 11.88
C THR A 238 2.54 5.39 10.54
N LEU A 239 2.41 6.15 9.45
CA LEU A 239 3.09 5.85 8.19
C LEU A 239 4.58 6.21 8.34
N ILE A 240 5.44 5.20 8.44
CA ILE A 240 6.88 5.39 8.66
C ILE A 240 7.56 5.90 7.40
N ASP A 241 7.40 5.19 6.29
CA ASP A 241 8.01 5.57 5.03
C ASP A 241 7.24 5.06 3.80
N ILE A 242 7.55 5.67 2.67
CA ILE A 242 7.22 5.19 1.34
C ILE A 242 8.51 5.13 0.55
N ARG A 243 8.89 3.94 0.10
CA ARG A 243 10.09 3.72 -0.71
C ARG A 243 9.73 3.11 -2.06
N PRO A 244 10.51 3.36 -3.12
CA PRO A 244 10.34 2.64 -4.38
C PRO A 244 10.40 1.13 -4.12
N ALA A 245 9.48 0.37 -4.72
CA ALA A 245 9.74 -1.05 -4.91
C ALA A 245 10.90 -1.11 -5.91
N GLY A 246 11.98 -1.83 -5.57
CA GLY A 246 13.16 -1.92 -6.44
C GLY A 246 12.82 -2.51 -7.82
N LYS A 247 13.84 -2.75 -8.65
CA LYS A 247 13.62 -3.42 -9.94
C LYS A 247 12.89 -4.76 -9.73
N PRO A 248 11.92 -5.12 -10.59
CA PRO A 248 11.26 -6.42 -10.51
C PRO A 248 12.28 -7.56 -10.53
N GLU A 249 12.10 -8.55 -9.66
CA GLU A 249 12.97 -9.72 -9.64
C GLU A 249 12.86 -10.48 -10.99
N PRO A 250 13.96 -10.98 -11.55
CA PRO A 250 13.95 -11.69 -12.84
C PRO A 250 13.00 -12.90 -12.85
N LEU A 251 12.81 -13.53 -11.69
CA LEU A 251 11.83 -14.58 -11.45
C LEU A 251 11.11 -14.28 -10.14
N LEU A 252 9.80 -14.09 -10.21
CA LEU A 252 8.94 -13.94 -9.05
C LEU A 252 8.01 -15.14 -8.96
N ARG A 253 8.07 -15.89 -7.85
CA ARG A 253 7.09 -16.93 -7.55
C ARG A 253 6.03 -16.40 -6.59
N ASN A 254 4.77 -16.72 -6.86
CA ASN A 254 3.66 -16.34 -6.02
C ASN A 254 2.75 -17.54 -5.78
N THR A 255 2.63 -17.91 -4.52
CA THR A 255 1.95 -19.13 -4.10
C THR A 255 1.11 -18.82 -2.87
N ASN A 256 -0.16 -19.19 -2.92
CA ASN A 256 -1.05 -19.27 -1.76
C ASN A 256 -1.97 -20.49 -1.90
N ARG A 257 -2.99 -20.58 -1.06
CA ARG A 257 -3.94 -21.71 -1.05
C ARG A 257 -4.70 -21.91 -2.37
N TRP A 258 -4.87 -20.85 -3.15
CA TRP A 258 -5.76 -20.81 -4.31
C TRP A 258 -5.01 -20.72 -5.64
N ILE A 259 -3.81 -20.15 -5.63
CA ILE A 259 -3.00 -19.90 -6.83
C ILE A 259 -1.54 -20.27 -6.59
N ASP A 260 -0.88 -20.81 -7.60
CA ASP A 260 0.57 -20.97 -7.70
C ASP A 260 1.00 -20.58 -9.12
N TYR A 261 1.79 -19.52 -9.25
CA TYR A 261 2.30 -19.07 -10.54
C TYR A 261 3.69 -18.45 -10.42
N SER A 262 4.43 -18.50 -11.53
CA SER A 262 5.74 -17.88 -11.68
C SER A 262 5.69 -16.77 -12.73
N LEU A 263 6.36 -15.65 -12.47
CA LEU A 263 6.59 -14.56 -13.41
C LEU A 263 8.06 -14.47 -13.77
N TYR A 264 8.37 -14.65 -15.05
CA TYR A 264 9.69 -14.47 -15.62
C TYR A 264 9.77 -13.09 -16.25
N GLN A 265 10.56 -12.22 -15.63
CA GLN A 265 10.65 -10.79 -15.93
C GLN A 265 12.06 -10.39 -16.41
N ALA A 266 12.94 -11.36 -16.65
CA ALA A 266 14.30 -11.12 -17.13
C ALA A 266 14.35 -10.31 -18.45
N GLU A 267 13.32 -10.44 -19.30
CA GLU A 267 13.23 -9.74 -20.60
C GLU A 267 12.49 -8.39 -20.52
N LEU A 268 12.13 -7.92 -19.32
CA LEU A 268 11.34 -6.70 -19.13
C LEU A 268 12.07 -5.44 -19.62
N GLU A 269 13.37 -5.29 -19.31
CA GLU A 269 14.12 -4.08 -19.68
C GLU A 269 14.41 -4.04 -21.19
N GLU A 270 14.88 -5.16 -21.76
CA GLU A 270 15.35 -5.23 -23.15
C GLU A 270 14.24 -5.42 -24.18
N LYS A 271 13.27 -6.30 -23.89
CA LYS A 271 12.22 -6.70 -24.85
C LYS A 271 10.81 -6.29 -24.43
N LYS A 272 10.67 -5.62 -23.28
CA LYS A 272 9.37 -5.21 -22.73
C LYS A 272 8.40 -6.38 -22.59
N ARG A 273 8.94 -7.57 -22.29
CA ARG A 273 8.18 -8.83 -22.26
C ARG A 273 8.27 -9.51 -20.91
N VAL A 274 7.12 -10.01 -20.44
CA VAL A 274 7.01 -10.84 -19.24
C VAL A 274 6.28 -12.14 -19.57
N TYR A 275 6.74 -13.24 -18.97
CA TYR A 275 6.07 -14.53 -19.07
C TYR A 275 5.49 -14.93 -17.71
N MET A 276 4.25 -15.41 -17.72
CA MET A 276 3.54 -15.97 -16.59
C MET A 276 3.29 -17.45 -16.83
N VAL A 277 3.67 -18.27 -15.85
CA VAL A 277 3.41 -19.71 -15.85
C VAL A 277 2.52 -20.02 -14.67
N ILE A 278 1.29 -20.46 -14.94
CA ILE A 278 0.34 -20.88 -13.93
C ILE A 278 0.57 -22.38 -13.67
N HIS A 279 1.00 -22.72 -12.46
CA HIS A 279 1.21 -24.09 -12.00
C HIS A 279 -0.11 -24.68 -11.49
N SER A 280 -0.85 -23.90 -10.70
CA SER A 280 -2.21 -24.24 -10.24
C SER A 280 -3.03 -22.98 -9.97
N CYS A 281 -4.33 -23.02 -10.22
CA CYS A 281 -5.23 -21.90 -9.94
C CYS A 281 -6.66 -22.42 -9.78
N ARG A 282 -7.37 -21.96 -8.74
CA ARG A 282 -8.83 -22.11 -8.70
C ARG A 282 -9.47 -21.32 -9.83
N GLU A 283 -10.47 -21.91 -10.47
CA GLU A 283 -11.17 -21.33 -11.62
C GLU A 283 -11.70 -19.91 -11.32
N GLU A 284 -12.34 -19.73 -10.16
CA GLU A 284 -12.87 -18.44 -9.69
C GLU A 284 -11.81 -17.35 -9.50
N GLU A 285 -10.54 -17.71 -9.25
CA GLU A 285 -9.44 -16.77 -9.04
C GLU A 285 -8.72 -16.40 -10.35
N ARG A 286 -8.87 -17.23 -11.39
CA ARG A 286 -8.04 -17.20 -12.59
C ARG A 286 -8.06 -15.87 -13.30
N THR A 287 -9.25 -15.41 -13.68
CA THR A 287 -9.42 -14.16 -14.43
C THR A 287 -8.91 -12.96 -13.63
N ARG A 288 -9.23 -12.92 -12.33
CA ARG A 288 -8.78 -11.85 -11.44
C ARG A 288 -7.26 -11.83 -11.30
N MET A 289 -6.63 -12.98 -11.13
CA MET A 289 -5.18 -13.14 -11.07
C MET A 289 -4.51 -12.64 -12.35
N ILE A 290 -4.96 -13.11 -13.52
CA ILE A 290 -4.39 -12.73 -14.82
C ILE A 290 -4.52 -11.22 -15.07
N VAL A 291 -5.71 -10.65 -14.88
CA VAL A 291 -5.97 -9.21 -15.10
C VAL A 291 -5.11 -8.35 -14.17
N ARG A 292 -4.99 -8.73 -12.90
CA ARG A 292 -4.16 -8.01 -11.93
C ARG A 292 -2.68 -8.09 -12.26
N THR A 293 -2.18 -9.28 -12.60
CA THR A 293 -0.79 -9.47 -13.05
C THR A 293 -0.50 -8.64 -14.30
N ALA A 294 -1.42 -8.62 -15.28
CA ALA A 294 -1.31 -7.77 -16.47
C ALA A 294 -1.19 -6.29 -16.09
N LYS A 295 -2.07 -5.77 -15.23
CA LYS A 295 -2.01 -4.38 -14.73
C LYS A 295 -0.67 -4.07 -14.06
N GLN A 296 -0.10 -5.01 -13.31
CA GLN A 296 1.19 -4.83 -12.64
C GLN A 296 2.33 -4.77 -13.66
N VAL A 297 2.48 -5.78 -14.51
CA VAL A 297 3.64 -5.86 -15.42
C VAL A 297 3.64 -4.72 -16.44
N PHE A 298 2.48 -4.26 -16.91
CA PHE A 298 2.39 -3.10 -17.79
C PHE A 298 2.76 -1.79 -17.06
N ARG A 299 2.41 -1.66 -15.78
CA ARG A 299 2.86 -0.52 -14.96
C ARG A 299 4.37 -0.54 -14.74
N ASP A 300 4.95 -1.73 -14.61
CA ASP A 300 6.39 -1.94 -14.48
C ASP A 300 7.13 -1.80 -15.84
N GLY A 301 6.40 -1.49 -16.92
CA GLY A 301 6.94 -1.11 -18.22
C GLY A 301 6.94 -2.21 -19.27
N ALA A 302 6.24 -3.32 -19.06
CA ALA A 302 6.03 -4.32 -20.11
C ALA A 302 5.09 -3.78 -21.19
N GLU A 303 5.22 -4.28 -22.41
CA GLU A 303 4.26 -4.12 -23.51
C GLU A 303 3.50 -5.42 -23.78
N GLU A 304 4.11 -6.56 -23.40
CA GLU A 304 3.57 -7.89 -23.63
C GLU A 304 3.62 -8.75 -22.36
N LEU A 305 2.48 -9.35 -22.02
CA LEU A 305 2.40 -10.43 -21.04
C LEU A 305 2.01 -11.73 -21.75
N TRP A 306 2.84 -12.76 -21.60
CA TRP A 306 2.59 -14.09 -22.16
C TRP A 306 2.20 -15.03 -21.03
N VAL A 307 1.06 -15.70 -21.13
CA VAL A 307 0.53 -16.58 -20.08
C VAL A 307 0.46 -18.01 -20.60
N ARG A 308 1.03 -18.97 -19.86
CA ARG A 308 0.83 -20.41 -20.08
C ARG A 308 0.34 -21.09 -18.81
N GLU A 309 -0.35 -22.20 -18.97
CA GLU A 309 -0.74 -23.09 -17.88
C GLU A 309 -0.05 -24.44 -18.08
N GLU A 310 0.53 -25.01 -17.01
CA GLU A 310 1.27 -26.29 -17.13
C GLU A 310 0.37 -27.49 -17.44
N ASN A 311 -0.92 -27.40 -17.12
CA ASN A 311 -1.87 -28.51 -17.29
C ASN A 311 -2.71 -28.43 -18.58
N GLY A 312 -2.44 -27.49 -19.48
CA GLY A 312 -3.10 -27.38 -20.78
C GLY A 312 -4.60 -27.04 -20.69
N HIS A 313 -4.96 -25.81 -21.03
CA HIS A 313 -6.37 -25.41 -21.13
C HIS A 313 -6.63 -24.61 -22.41
N ASP A 314 -7.43 -25.21 -23.30
CA ASP A 314 -8.03 -24.58 -24.47
C ASP A 314 -9.32 -23.84 -24.04
N GLY A 315 -9.18 -22.64 -23.48
CA GLY A 315 -10.32 -21.83 -23.03
C GLY A 315 -10.22 -20.38 -23.52
N GLU A 316 -10.94 -20.05 -24.60
CA GLU A 316 -11.18 -18.66 -25.00
C GLU A 316 -12.10 -17.96 -23.98
N GLU A 317 -11.54 -17.21 -23.05
CA GLU A 317 -12.33 -16.27 -22.25
C GLU A 317 -11.64 -14.90 -22.14
N ALA A 318 -12.27 -13.89 -22.75
CA ALA A 318 -11.81 -12.51 -22.81
C ALA A 318 -11.51 -11.93 -21.41
N ALA A 319 -10.25 -11.53 -21.18
CA ALA A 319 -9.81 -10.88 -19.95
C ALA A 319 -10.04 -9.35 -20.01
N GLY A 320 -11.31 -8.91 -20.03
CA GLY A 320 -11.68 -7.49 -19.89
C GLY A 320 -11.05 -6.56 -20.97
N PRO A 321 -10.25 -5.53 -20.62
CA PRO A 321 -9.68 -4.60 -21.59
C PRO A 321 -8.53 -5.19 -22.43
N TYR A 322 -8.14 -6.44 -22.23
CA TYR A 322 -6.99 -7.04 -22.88
C TYR A 322 -7.39 -8.00 -24.02
N HIS A 323 -6.65 -7.95 -25.14
CA HIS A 323 -6.81 -8.94 -26.20
C HIS A 323 -6.00 -10.18 -25.86
N LEU A 324 -6.67 -11.33 -25.77
CA LEU A 324 -6.03 -12.64 -25.75
C LEU A 324 -5.81 -13.07 -27.20
N ARG A 325 -4.56 -13.28 -27.59
CA ARG A 325 -4.23 -13.95 -28.86
C ARG A 325 -3.61 -15.31 -28.57
N PRO A 326 -4.11 -16.41 -29.17
CA PRO A 326 -3.37 -17.66 -29.15
C PRO A 326 -2.00 -17.42 -29.79
N ALA A 327 -0.94 -17.91 -29.14
CA ALA A 327 0.39 -17.84 -29.70
C ALA A 327 0.42 -18.57 -31.05
N ALA A 328 0.73 -17.86 -32.15
CA ALA A 328 0.93 -18.51 -33.44
C ALA A 328 2.17 -19.41 -33.37
N SER A 329 2.01 -20.63 -33.87
CA SER A 329 2.97 -21.75 -33.87
C SER A 329 4.46 -21.36 -33.84
N GLY A 330 5.11 -21.65 -32.71
CA GLY A 330 6.55 -21.51 -32.46
C GLY A 330 6.83 -21.56 -30.95
N ASP A 331 7.36 -22.69 -30.46
CA ASP A 331 7.87 -23.04 -29.12
C ASP A 331 7.09 -22.69 -27.84
N LEU A 332 5.99 -21.95 -27.90
CA LEU A 332 5.21 -21.54 -26.74
C LEU A 332 3.71 -21.78 -26.95
N GLN A 333 3.16 -22.83 -26.33
CA GLN A 333 1.72 -22.97 -26.14
C GLN A 333 1.27 -21.96 -25.06
N GLY A 334 0.35 -21.05 -25.39
CA GLY A 334 -0.15 -20.05 -24.44
C GLY A 334 -0.88 -18.86 -25.07
N TRP A 335 -1.16 -17.85 -24.23
CA TRP A 335 -1.93 -16.65 -24.55
C TRP A 335 -1.06 -15.40 -24.47
N LYS A 336 -1.21 -14.49 -25.42
CA LYS A 336 -0.59 -13.16 -25.38
C LYS A 336 -1.62 -12.11 -24.95
N ILE A 337 -1.29 -11.32 -23.94
CA ILE A 337 -2.03 -10.16 -23.45
C ILE A 337 -1.26 -8.91 -23.84
N ILE A 338 -1.93 -8.00 -24.52
CA ILE A 338 -1.40 -6.68 -24.93
C ILE A 338 -2.32 -5.61 -24.35
N GLN A 339 -1.74 -4.53 -23.81
CA GLN A 339 -2.50 -3.37 -23.37
C GLN A 339 -3.18 -2.71 -24.59
N LYS A 340 -4.49 -2.46 -24.52
CA LYS A 340 -5.17 -1.64 -25.54
C LYS A 340 -4.50 -0.27 -25.57
N THR A 341 -3.82 0.05 -26.67
CA THR A 341 -3.49 1.44 -26.98
C THR A 341 -4.77 2.10 -27.46
N ASP A 342 -5.41 2.91 -26.63
CA ASP A 342 -6.38 3.89 -27.12
C ASP A 342 -5.62 4.90 -27.99
N LYS A 343 -5.55 4.59 -29.29
CA LYS A 343 -5.39 5.60 -30.32
C LYS A 343 -6.80 6.09 -30.69
N SER A 344 -7.40 6.93 -29.84
CA SER A 344 -8.53 7.78 -30.24
C SER A 344 -8.87 8.84 -29.19
N TYR A 345 -8.60 10.09 -29.58
CA TYR A 345 -9.02 11.42 -29.08
C TYR A 345 -8.36 12.00 -27.83
#